data_AF-A0A7C1NLE6-F1
#
_entry.id   AF-A0A7C1NLE6-F1
#
_cell.length_a   1.000
_cell.length_b   1.000
_cell.length_c   1.000
_cell.angle_alpha   90.00
_cell.angle_beta   90.00
_cell.angle_gamma   90.00
#
_symmetry.space_group_name_H-M   'P 1'
#
loop_
_entity.id
_entity.type
_entity.pdbx_description
1 polymer ?
#
loop_
_entity_poly.entity_id
_entity_poly.type
_entity_poly.pdbx_seq_one_letter_code
_entity_poly.pdbx_strand_id
1 'polypeptide(L)' 'MKNKLSGRIAQSIFMGNITDLFVEVAGKTIRAQMGSDVHYQEGELITLSVPEERFHIIS' A
#
# COMPACT_ATOMS: atom_id res chain seq x y z
N MET A 1 -15.93 -6.23 -1.52
CA MET A 1 -14.78 -6.40 -0.61
C MET A 1 -14.83 -5.28 0.44
N LYS A 2 -14.94 -5.64 1.72
CA LYS A 2 -15.14 -4.69 2.84
C LYS A 2 -13.82 -4.09 3.37
N ASN A 3 -12.68 -4.75 3.14
CA ASN A 3 -11.38 -4.33 3.69
C ASN A 3 -10.63 -3.47 2.69
N LYS A 4 -10.92 -2.18 2.73
CA LYS A 4 -10.24 -1.16 1.92
C LYS A 4 -9.63 -0.10 2.83
N LEU A 5 -8.42 0.30 2.51
CA LEU A 5 -7.68 1.35 3.21
C LEU A 5 -7.31 2.40 2.18
N SER A 6 -7.79 3.62 2.36
CA SER A 6 -7.42 4.74 1.50
C SER A 6 -6.39 5.61 2.19
N GLY A 7 -5.37 6.01 1.45
CA GLY A 7 -4.26 6.80 1.97
C GLY A 7 -3.54 7.56 0.88
N ARG A 8 -2.51 8.31 1.29
CA ARG A 8 -1.65 9.04 0.38
C ARG A 8 -0.30 8.34 0.27
N ILE A 9 0.21 8.18 -0.93
CA ILE A 9 1.55 7.63 -1.16
C ILE A 9 2.56 8.64 -0.63
N ALA A 10 3.32 8.25 0.39
CA ALA A 10 4.40 9.04 0.95
C ALA A 10 5.72 8.79 0.21
N GLN A 11 5.95 7.54 -0.23
CA GLN A 11 7.14 7.17 -0.99
C GLN A 11 6.84 5.99 -1.92
N SER A 12 7.46 5.99 -3.10
CA SER A 12 7.38 4.92 -4.10
C SER A 12 8.79 4.55 -4.56
N ILE A 13 9.18 3.28 -4.39
CA ILE A 13 10.52 2.77 -4.75
C ILE A 13 10.39 1.64 -5.75
N PHE A 14 10.77 1.91 -7.01
CA PHE A 14 10.79 0.91 -8.07
C PHE A 14 12.07 0.06 -8.00
N MET A 15 11.90 -1.26 -7.97
CA MET A 15 13.00 -2.24 -7.83
C MET A 15 13.14 -3.15 -9.05
N GLY A 16 12.54 -2.79 -10.19
CA GLY A 16 12.62 -3.53 -11.45
C GLY A 16 11.35 -4.30 -11.78
N ASN A 17 10.96 -5.29 -10.96
CA ASN A 17 9.74 -6.08 -11.15
C ASN A 17 8.66 -5.80 -10.10
N ILE A 18 9.03 -5.10 -9.03
CA ILE A 18 8.15 -4.72 -7.94
C ILE A 18 8.35 -3.25 -7.60
N THR A 19 7.33 -2.66 -7.00
CA THR A 19 7.37 -1.33 -6.41
C THR A 19 7.01 -1.44 -4.93
N ASP A 20 7.91 -1.01 -4.06
CA ASP A 20 7.61 -0.80 -2.64
C ASP A 20 6.89 0.54 -2.49
N LEU A 21 5.71 0.53 -1.91
CA LEU A 21 4.92 1.71 -1.58
C LEU A 21 4.85 1.90 -0.07
N PHE A 22 5.11 3.12 0.37
CA PHE A 22 4.85 3.57 1.73
C PHE A 22 3.67 4.52 1.68
N VAL A 23 2.58 4.15 2.37
CA VAL A 23 1.29 4.85 2.30
C VAL A 23 0.88 5.31 3.69
N GLU A 24 0.57 6.59 3.81
CA GLU A 24 0.02 7.17 5.04
C GLU A 24 -1.49 6.93 5.09
N VAL A 25 -1.94 6.18 6.09
CA VAL A 25 -3.34 5.86 6.36
C VAL A 25 -3.63 6.17 7.84
N ALA A 26 -4.54 7.11 8.10
CA ALA A 26 -4.94 7.49 9.45
C ALA A 26 -3.77 7.79 10.42
N GLY A 27 -2.71 8.43 9.91
CA GLY A 27 -1.51 8.78 10.70
C GLY A 27 -0.57 7.61 10.99
N LYS A 28 -0.73 6.50 10.26
CA LYS A 28 0.17 5.33 10.29
C LYS A 28 0.74 5.11 8.89
N THR A 29 2.03 4.79 8.83
CA THR A 29 2.65 4.33 7.59
C THR A 29 2.41 2.84 7.39
N ILE A 30 1.87 2.48 6.22
CA ILE A 30 1.69 1.10 5.76
C ILE A 30 2.66 0.86 4.61
N ARG A 31 3.38 -0.27 4.64
CA ARG A 31 4.17 -0.73 3.50
C ARG A 31 3.36 -1.73 2.69
N ALA A 32 3.34 -1.55 1.38
CA ALA A 32 2.72 -2.47 0.43
C ALA A 32 3.65 -2.74 -0.75
N GLN A 33 3.55 -3.94 -1.32
CA GLN A 33 4.29 -4.32 -2.52
C GLN A 33 3.33 -4.43 -3.69
N MET A 34 3.67 -3.76 -4.79
CA MET A 34 2.91 -3.78 -6.03
C MET A 34 3.76 -4.34 -7.17
N GLY A 35 3.11 -4.82 -8.22
CA GLY A 35 3.78 -5.13 -9.48
C GLY A 35 4.29 -3.86 -10.19
N SER A 36 5.03 -4.06 -11.28
CA SER A 36 5.61 -3.00 -12.10
C SER A 36 4.67 -2.39 -13.15
N ASP A 37 3.48 -2.96 -13.33
CA ASP A 37 2.58 -2.59 -14.43
C ASP A 37 1.92 -1.21 -14.26
N VAL A 38 1.95 -0.67 -13.04
CA VAL A 38 1.37 0.62 -12.67
C VAL A 38 2.45 1.52 -12.13
N HIS A 39 2.47 2.77 -12.60
CA HIS A 39 3.33 3.80 -12.05
C HIS A 39 2.63 4.48 -10.88
N TYR A 40 3.29 4.53 -9.73
CA TYR A 40 2.78 5.12 -8.49
C TYR A 40 3.64 6.32 -8.12
N GLN A 41 3.01 7.46 -7.87
CA GLN A 41 3.70 8.71 -7.55
C GLN A 41 3.44 9.17 -6.13
N GLU A 42 4.46 9.81 -5.54
CA GLU A 42 4.32 10.45 -4.23
C GLU A 42 3.25 11.54 -4.27
N GLY A 43 2.46 11.62 -3.20
CA GLY A 43 1.34 12.54 -3.08
C GLY A 43 0.02 12.03 -3.66
N GLU A 44 0.02 10.95 -4.46
CA GLU A 44 -1.20 10.37 -5.02
C GLU A 44 -2.06 9.68 -3.96
N LEU A 45 -3.38 9.65 -4.21
CA LEU A 45 -4.32 8.86 -3.41
C LEU A 45 -4.38 7.44 -3.94
N ILE A 46 -4.29 6.48 -3.04
CA ILE A 46 -4.40 5.05 -3.35
C ILE A 46 -5.41 4.39 -2.42
N THR A 47 -6.12 3.40 -2.94
CA THR A 47 -6.95 2.50 -2.13
C THR A 47 -6.37 1.10 -2.19
N LEU A 48 -5.91 0.62 -1.05
CA LEU A 48 -5.37 -0.73 -0.86
C LEU A 48 -6.49 -1.64 -0.36
N SER A 49 -6.40 -2.92 -0.67
CA SER A 49 -7.24 -3.96 -0.06
C SER A 49 -6.40 -5.10 0.47
N VAL A 50 -6.74 -5.60 1.64
CA VAL A 50 -6.06 -6.74 2.27
C VAL A 50 -7.07 -7.89 2.41
N PRO A 51 -6.77 -9.10 1.91
CA PRO A 51 -7.62 -10.26 2.13
C PRO A 51 -7.74 -10.62 3.61
N GLU A 52 -8.93 -11.02 4.07
CA GLU A 52 -9.22 -11.27 5.50
C GLU A 52 -8.35 -12.39 6.06
N GLU A 53 -8.11 -13.41 5.24
CA GLU A 53 -7.32 -14.59 5.57
C GLU A 53 -5.82 -14.30 5.80
N ARG A 54 -5.35 -13.09 5.45
CA ARG A 54 -3.96 -12.65 5.64
C ARG A 54 -3.75 -11.83 6.91
N PHE A 55 -4.81 -11.48 7.63
CA PHE A 55 -4.68 -10.75 8.89
C PHE A 55 -4.27 -11.69 10.02
N HIS A 56 -3.26 -11.28 10.78
CA HIS A 56 -2.84 -11.95 12.01
C HIS A 56 -2.82 -10.93 13.14
N ILE A 57 -3.53 -11.23 14.23
CA ILE A 57 -3.44 -10.46 15.46
C ILE A 57 -2.50 -11.22 16.38
N ILE A 58 -1.38 -10.57 16.72
CA ILE A 58 -0.42 -11.12 17.68
C ILE A 58 -0.71 -10.43 19.01
N SER A 59 -1.08 -11.22 20.01
CA SER A 59 -1.35 -10.80 21.39
C SER A 59 -0.18 -11.13 22.30
#